data_AF-A0A7Y0GDP3-F1
#
_entry.id   AF-A0A7Y0GDP3-F1
#
_cell.length_a   1.000
_cell.length_b   1.000
_cell.length_c   1.000
_cell.angle_alpha   90.00
_cell.angle_beta   90.00
_cell.angle_gamma   90.00
#
_symmetry.space_group_name_H-M   'P 1'
#
loop_
_entity.id
_entity.type
_entity.pdbx_description
1 polymer ?
#
loop_
_entity_poly.entity_id
_entity_poly.type
_entity_poly.pdbx_seq_one_letter_code
_entity_poly.pdbx_strand_id
1 'polypeptide(L)'
;MTSAAKNGLCAGARIIVWQFFSGMDYYEHRLQCGATQIGRFRRDLGEEGLELLLKATIDLALAIEAVKPKGLERVIVDTTVQEKAIAHRVDSRLLEIELRKVISAAKRAGICLKQTFVKEGKALRWRADGYAPAKQFRRMRKKLKGGEKINFWACRAACFLKNQNFA
;
A
#
# COMPACT_ATOMS: atom_id res chain seq x y z
N MET A 1 0.93 -16.79 -36.12
CA MET A 1 1.17 -15.37 -36.44
C MET A 1 -0.18 -14.79 -36.84
N THR A 2 -0.97 -14.25 -35.92
CA THR A 2 -0.90 -12.86 -35.46
C THR A 2 -1.27 -12.76 -33.98
N SER A 3 -0.30 -12.37 -33.15
CA SER A 3 -0.53 -12.00 -31.75
C SER A 3 -1.13 -10.60 -31.71
N ALA A 4 -2.46 -10.51 -31.77
CA ALA A 4 -3.15 -9.27 -31.43
C ALA A 4 -3.10 -9.12 -29.89
N ALA A 5 -2.53 -8.00 -29.45
CA ALA A 5 -2.30 -7.69 -28.05
C ALA A 5 -3.61 -7.77 -27.25
N LYS A 6 -3.69 -8.77 -26.37
CA LYS A 6 -4.73 -8.92 -25.35
C LYS A 6 -4.50 -7.93 -24.21
N ASN A 7 -4.41 -6.64 -24.52
CA ASN A 7 -4.40 -5.59 -23.51
C ASN A 7 -5.85 -5.32 -23.10
N GLY A 8 -6.43 -6.31 -22.42
CA GLY A 8 -7.76 -6.25 -21.84
C GLY A 8 -7.80 -5.20 -20.75
N LEU A 9 -8.64 -4.20 -20.97
CA LEU A 9 -8.98 -3.12 -20.05
C LEU A 9 -9.80 -3.71 -18.88
N CYS A 10 -9.17 -4.06 -17.75
CA CYS A 10 -9.84 -4.70 -16.61
C CYS A 10 -10.25 -3.70 -15.51
N ALA A 11 -11.55 -3.46 -15.35
CA ALA A 11 -12.15 -2.75 -14.21
C ALA A 11 -12.18 -3.66 -12.96
N GLY A 12 -11.87 -3.12 -11.78
CA GLY A 12 -11.56 -3.94 -10.58
C GLY A 12 -12.47 -3.76 -9.37
N ALA A 13 -12.61 -4.80 -8.54
CA ALA A 13 -12.84 -4.73 -7.10
C ALA A 13 -12.53 -6.06 -6.39
N ARG A 14 -12.06 -5.99 -5.14
CA ARG A 14 -11.77 -7.13 -4.23
C ARG A 14 -13.05 -7.93 -3.99
N ILE A 15 -13.06 -9.19 -4.46
CA ILE A 15 -14.15 -10.17 -4.30
C ILE A 15 -15.46 -9.76 -4.98
N ILE A 16 -15.40 -9.43 -6.27
CA ILE A 16 -16.57 -9.59 -7.15
C ILE A 16 -16.03 -10.19 -8.44
N VAL A 17 -16.58 -11.33 -8.84
CA VAL A 17 -16.14 -12.04 -10.04
C VAL A 17 -16.63 -11.26 -11.26
N TRP A 18 -15.85 -10.28 -11.72
CA TRP A 18 -16.16 -9.46 -12.90
C TRP A 18 -15.87 -10.21 -14.21
N GLN A 19 -16.41 -11.42 -14.36
CA GLN A 19 -16.23 -12.20 -15.60
C GLN A 19 -16.78 -11.44 -16.81
N PHE A 20 -17.92 -10.75 -16.64
CA PHE A 20 -18.57 -10.01 -17.71
C PHE A 20 -17.73 -8.86 -18.28
N PHE A 21 -16.93 -8.18 -17.46
CA PHE A 21 -16.07 -7.08 -17.91
C PHE A 21 -14.71 -7.54 -18.46
N SER A 22 -14.29 -8.76 -18.12
CA SER A 22 -13.00 -9.31 -18.55
C SER A 22 -12.99 -9.82 -20.00
N GLY A 23 -14.16 -9.95 -20.64
CA GLY A 23 -14.29 -10.49 -22.00
C GLY A 23 -13.84 -11.94 -22.13
N MET A 24 -13.80 -12.69 -21.02
CA MET A 24 -13.35 -14.08 -20.97
C MET A 24 -14.54 -15.04 -21.14
N ASP A 25 -14.42 -15.97 -22.07
CA ASP A 25 -15.47 -16.96 -22.39
C ASP A 25 -15.76 -17.92 -21.22
N TYR A 26 -14.77 -18.16 -20.34
CA TYR A 26 -14.86 -19.15 -19.26
C TYR A 26 -14.47 -18.58 -17.89
N TYR A 27 -15.10 -19.12 -16.85
CA TYR A 27 -14.86 -18.73 -15.46
C TYR A 27 -13.51 -19.26 -14.98
N GLU A 28 -12.68 -18.38 -14.40
CA GLU A 28 -11.43 -18.76 -13.76
C GLU A 28 -11.33 -18.20 -12.32
N HIS A 29 -10.96 -19.04 -11.35
CA HIS A 29 -10.82 -18.65 -9.93
C HIS A 29 -9.53 -17.83 -9.65
N ARG A 30 -8.67 -17.63 -10.64
CA ARG A 30 -7.43 -16.87 -10.45
C ARG A 30 -7.72 -15.38 -10.56
N LEU A 31 -6.98 -14.55 -9.81
CA LEU A 31 -7.04 -13.10 -10.05
C LEU A 31 -6.54 -12.81 -11.47
N GLN A 32 -7.46 -12.38 -12.32
CA GLN A 32 -7.17 -12.04 -13.71
C GLN A 32 -6.26 -10.80 -13.85
N CYS A 33 -6.15 -9.99 -12.80
CA CYS A 33 -5.45 -8.70 -12.85
C CYS A 33 -4.42 -8.58 -11.71
N GLY A 34 -3.16 -8.26 -12.05
CA GLY A 34 -2.13 -7.95 -11.05
C GLY A 34 -2.44 -6.62 -10.36
N ALA A 35 -2.13 -6.48 -9.06
CA ALA A 35 -2.47 -5.27 -8.28
C ALA A 35 -1.96 -3.94 -8.89
N THR A 36 -0.93 -4.00 -9.73
CA THR A 36 -0.35 -2.86 -10.44
C THR A 36 -1.09 -2.48 -11.73
N GLN A 37 -1.89 -3.38 -12.29
CA GLN A 37 -2.56 -3.18 -13.58
C GLN A 37 -3.75 -2.22 -13.47
N ILE A 38 -4.47 -2.17 -12.33
CA ILE A 38 -5.54 -1.18 -12.10
C ILE A 38 -5.00 0.25 -12.15
N GLY A 39 -3.81 0.49 -11.59
CA GLY A 39 -3.17 1.80 -11.64
C GLY A 39 -2.62 2.16 -13.02
N ARG A 40 -2.47 1.19 -13.94
CA ARG A 40 -2.15 1.43 -15.35
C ARG A 40 -3.42 1.70 -16.14
N PHE A 41 -4.43 0.83 -16.02
CA PHE A 41 -5.77 1.01 -16.57
C PHE A 41 -6.35 2.40 -16.31
N ARG A 42 -6.31 2.88 -15.06
CA ARG A 42 -6.79 4.24 -14.71
C ARG A 42 -5.99 5.37 -15.36
N ARG A 43 -4.69 5.16 -15.61
CA ARG A 43 -3.85 6.13 -16.33
C ARG A 43 -4.11 6.08 -17.84
N ASP A 44 -4.27 4.87 -18.38
CA ASP A 44 -4.50 4.64 -19.80
C ASP A 44 -5.91 5.10 -20.24
N LEU A 45 -6.91 5.05 -19.33
CA LEU A 45 -8.25 5.61 -19.57
C LEU A 45 -8.23 7.13 -19.74
N GLY A 46 -7.34 7.81 -19.02
CA GLY A 46 -7.35 9.27 -18.91
C GLY A 46 -8.63 9.83 -18.28
N GLU A 47 -8.77 11.16 -18.31
CA GLU A 47 -9.97 11.86 -17.84
C GLU A 47 -11.14 11.64 -18.81
N GLU A 48 -10.89 11.78 -20.11
CA GLU A 48 -11.90 11.62 -21.17
C GLU A 48 -12.56 10.23 -21.15
N GLY A 49 -11.77 9.16 -20.96
CA GLY A 49 -12.29 7.80 -20.88
C GLY A 49 -13.12 7.55 -19.62
N LEU A 50 -12.80 8.24 -18.53
CA LEU A 50 -13.56 8.13 -17.28
C LEU A 50 -14.91 8.84 -17.39
N GLU A 51 -14.96 9.99 -18.06
CA GLU A 51 -16.21 10.72 -18.35
C GLU A 51 -17.16 9.88 -19.22
N LEU A 52 -16.64 9.25 -20.27
CA LEU A 52 -17.42 8.35 -21.13
C LEU A 52 -17.95 7.15 -20.36
N LEU A 53 -17.12 6.56 -19.50
CA LEU A 53 -17.51 5.43 -18.67
C LEU A 53 -18.60 5.83 -17.66
N LEU A 54 -18.47 7.00 -17.04
CA LEU A 54 -19.47 7.52 -16.11
C LEU A 54 -20.80 7.79 -16.81
N LYS A 55 -20.75 8.42 -18.00
CA LYS A 55 -21.93 8.67 -18.84
C LYS A 55 -22.65 7.37 -19.18
N ALA A 56 -21.93 6.38 -19.72
CA ALA A 56 -22.50 5.08 -20.07
C ALA A 56 -23.12 4.36 -18.86
N THR A 57 -22.53 4.53 -17.66
CA THR A 57 -23.06 3.95 -16.43
C THR A 57 -24.37 4.62 -16.00
N ILE A 58 -24.47 5.95 -16.12
CA ILE A 58 -25.70 6.70 -15.84
C ILE A 58 -26.80 6.32 -16.83
N ASP A 59 -26.48 6.26 -18.12
CA ASP A 59 -27.43 5.88 -19.18
C ASP A 59 -27.99 4.47 -18.95
N LEU A 60 -27.12 3.51 -18.57
CA LEU A 60 -27.53 2.15 -18.23
C LEU A 60 -28.37 2.10 -16.94
N ALA A 61 -28.02 2.90 -15.93
CA ALA A 61 -28.80 2.97 -14.69
C ALA A 61 -30.21 3.55 -14.90
N LEU A 62 -30.37 4.47 -15.85
CA LEU A 62 -31.67 4.97 -16.28
C LEU A 62 -32.45 3.90 -17.06
N ALA A 63 -31.79 3.15 -17.94
CA ALA A 63 -32.42 2.09 -18.73
C ALA A 63 -32.93 0.91 -17.88
N ILE A 64 -32.22 0.59 -16.80
CA ILE A 64 -32.60 -0.47 -15.84
C ILE A 64 -33.56 0.08 -14.74
N GLU A 65 -33.91 1.37 -14.80
CA GLU A 65 -34.72 2.08 -13.78
C GLU A 65 -34.15 2.01 -12.35
N ALA A 66 -32.84 1.75 -12.22
CA ALA A 66 -32.16 1.72 -10.94
C ALA A 66 -32.08 3.10 -10.29
N VAL A 67 -32.12 4.17 -11.10
CA VAL A 67 -32.08 5.57 -10.67
C VAL A 67 -33.25 6.33 -11.29
N LYS A 68 -34.02 7.04 -10.46
CA LYS A 68 -35.07 7.95 -10.96
C LYS A 68 -34.41 9.21 -11.53
N PRO A 69 -34.91 9.78 -12.63
CA PRO A 69 -34.32 10.99 -13.23
C PRO A 69 -34.29 12.18 -12.25
N LYS A 70 -35.25 12.27 -11.32
CA LYS A 70 -35.26 13.27 -10.23
C LYS A 70 -34.08 13.14 -9.26
N GLY A 71 -33.44 11.97 -9.18
CA GLY A 71 -32.26 11.73 -8.34
C GLY A 71 -30.96 12.30 -8.91
N LEU A 72 -30.92 12.63 -10.21
CA LEU A 72 -29.74 13.19 -10.87
C LEU A 72 -29.59 14.71 -10.66
N GLU A 73 -30.62 15.38 -10.14
CA GLU A 73 -30.61 16.82 -9.86
C GLU A 73 -29.66 17.20 -8.71
N ARG A 74 -29.41 16.25 -7.79
CA ARG A 74 -28.46 16.42 -6.68
C ARG A 74 -27.49 15.25 -6.65
N VAL A 75 -26.24 15.52 -7.02
CA VAL A 75 -25.14 14.56 -6.96
C VAL A 75 -24.29 14.85 -5.73
N ILE A 76 -24.24 13.89 -4.80
CA ILE A 76 -23.31 13.93 -3.66
C ILE A 76 -21.99 13.33 -4.13
N VAL A 77 -21.01 14.19 -4.36
CA VAL A 77 -19.65 13.75 -4.68
C VAL A 77 -18.90 13.56 -3.36
N ASP A 78 -18.88 12.34 -2.85
CA ASP A 78 -18.05 11.99 -1.69
C ASP A 78 -16.57 11.96 -2.11
N THR A 79 -15.91 13.12 -2.19
CA THR A 79 -14.45 13.23 -2.26
C THR A 79 -13.83 13.04 -0.87
N THR A 80 -14.31 12.08 -0.09
CA THR A 80 -13.71 11.79 1.21
C THR A 80 -12.51 10.88 1.01
N VAL A 81 -11.40 11.46 0.54
CA VAL A 81 -10.09 10.98 0.99
C VAL A 81 -10.06 11.29 2.49
N GLN A 82 -10.67 10.41 3.28
CA GLN A 82 -10.41 10.38 4.69
C GLN A 82 -8.90 10.31 4.84
N GLU A 83 -8.32 11.19 5.65
CA GLU A 83 -6.92 11.06 6.04
C GLU A 83 -6.76 9.70 6.70
N LYS A 84 -6.41 8.72 5.89
CA LYS A 84 -6.10 7.40 6.37
C LYS A 84 -4.88 7.61 7.25
N ALA A 85 -4.91 7.06 8.47
CA ALA A 85 -3.75 7.00 9.34
C ALA A 85 -2.66 6.11 8.68
N ILE A 86 -2.06 6.63 7.61
CA ILE A 86 -1.00 6.00 6.83
C ILE A 86 0.27 6.34 7.58
N ALA A 87 0.74 5.36 8.35
CA ALA A 87 2.07 5.44 8.91
C ALA A 87 3.08 5.34 7.75
N HIS A 88 3.93 6.34 7.60
CA HIS A 88 5.02 6.29 6.63
C HIS A 88 6.06 5.27 7.09
N ARG A 89 6.70 4.57 6.15
CA ARG A 89 7.69 3.52 6.45
C ARG A 89 8.81 3.96 7.41
N VAL A 90 9.10 5.26 7.46
CA VAL A 90 10.17 5.86 8.26
C VAL A 90 9.64 6.56 9.53
N ASP A 91 8.45 6.17 10.00
CA ASP A 91 7.90 6.71 11.24
C ASP A 91 8.67 6.22 12.47
N SER A 92 8.92 7.13 13.41
CA SER A 92 9.66 6.88 14.66
C SER A 92 9.11 5.67 15.44
N ARG A 93 7.78 5.55 15.51
CA ARG A 93 7.08 4.43 16.14
C ARG A 93 7.31 3.11 15.42
N LEU A 94 7.23 3.11 14.08
CA LEU A 94 7.41 1.89 13.30
C LEU A 94 8.84 1.37 13.41
N LEU A 95 9.83 2.26 13.36
CA LEU A 95 11.24 1.91 13.51
C LEU A 95 11.52 1.21 14.85
N GLU A 96 10.92 1.67 15.95
CA GLU A 96 11.05 0.99 17.25
C GLU A 96 10.41 -0.41 17.25
N ILE A 97 9.21 -0.53 16.65
CA ILE A 97 8.49 -1.80 16.56
C ILE A 97 9.27 -2.82 15.71
N GLU A 98 9.80 -2.39 14.57
CA GLU A 98 10.63 -3.22 13.69
C GLU A 98 11.85 -3.77 14.44
N LEU A 99 12.57 -2.92 15.17
CA LEU A 99 13.73 -3.34 15.96
C LEU A 99 13.37 -4.45 16.95
N ARG A 100 12.26 -4.27 17.69
CA ARG A 100 11.76 -5.27 18.64
C ARG A 100 11.39 -6.58 17.97
N LYS A 101 10.77 -6.52 16.77
CA LYS A 101 10.42 -7.71 15.98
C LYS A 101 11.65 -8.46 15.50
N VAL A 102 12.68 -7.76 15.02
CA VAL A 102 13.96 -8.36 14.59
C VAL A 102 14.64 -9.06 15.77
N ILE A 103 14.69 -8.42 16.94
CA ILE A 103 15.28 -9.02 18.15
C ILE A 103 14.48 -10.25 18.60
N SER A 104 13.15 -10.18 18.59
CA SER A 104 12.29 -11.33 18.90
C SER A 104 12.52 -12.50 17.92
N ALA A 105 12.70 -12.22 16.63
CA ALA A 105 12.98 -13.22 15.63
C ALA A 105 14.38 -13.84 15.82
N ALA A 106 15.40 -13.03 16.13
CA ALA A 106 16.74 -13.52 16.41
C ALA A 106 16.78 -14.44 17.64
N LYS A 107 16.09 -14.07 18.72
CA LYS A 107 15.96 -14.90 19.92
C LYS A 107 15.27 -16.24 19.62
N ARG A 108 14.19 -16.23 18.83
CA ARG A 108 13.50 -17.46 18.40
C ARG A 108 14.39 -18.35 17.52
N ALA A 109 15.33 -17.77 16.79
CA ALA A 109 16.31 -18.49 15.99
C ALA A 109 17.56 -18.95 16.77
N GLY A 110 17.61 -18.74 18.09
CA GLY A 110 18.78 -19.09 18.91
C GLY A 110 20.02 -18.21 18.67
N ILE A 111 19.87 -17.06 18.00
CA ILE A 111 20.97 -16.18 17.65
C ILE A 111 21.28 -15.25 18.83
N CYS A 112 22.49 -15.40 19.40
CA CYS A 112 23.01 -14.50 20.43
C CYS A 112 23.41 -13.14 19.82
N LEU A 113 22.62 -12.10 20.08
CA LEU A 113 22.92 -10.74 19.65
C LEU A 113 23.93 -10.09 20.61
N LYS A 114 25.10 -9.66 20.10
CA LYS A 114 26.12 -8.93 20.86
C LYS A 114 25.59 -7.64 21.51
N GLN A 115 24.65 -6.96 20.83
CA GLN A 115 24.03 -5.74 21.33
C GLN A 115 22.58 -5.64 20.85
N THR A 116 21.68 -5.33 21.77
CA THR A 116 20.27 -5.05 21.47
C THR A 116 20.02 -3.56 21.62
N PHE A 117 20.01 -2.81 20.51
CA PHE A 117 19.83 -1.34 20.44
C PHE A 117 18.46 -0.81 20.93
N VAL A 118 17.75 -1.56 21.78
CA VAL A 118 16.38 -1.24 22.24
C VAL A 118 16.33 0.08 23.00
N LYS A 119 17.32 0.34 23.87
CA LYS A 119 17.39 1.59 24.64
C LYS A 119 17.61 2.80 23.72
N GLU A 120 18.50 2.66 22.74
CA GLU A 120 18.78 3.70 21.75
C GLU A 120 17.58 3.96 20.85
N GLY A 121 16.91 2.91 20.36
CA GLY A 121 15.68 3.02 19.57
C GLY A 121 14.58 3.79 20.31
N LYS A 122 14.36 3.45 21.60
CA LYS A 122 13.39 4.17 22.46
C LYS A 122 13.75 5.65 22.64
N ALA A 123 15.03 5.96 22.87
CA ALA A 123 15.51 7.33 23.03
C ALA A 123 15.46 8.14 21.72
N LEU A 124 15.63 7.49 20.56
CA LEU A 124 15.47 8.13 19.25
C LEU A 124 14.01 8.44 18.96
N ARG A 125 13.09 7.52 19.27
CA ARG A 125 11.65 7.76 19.15
C ARG A 125 11.23 8.94 20.01
N TRP A 126 11.56 8.94 21.30
CA TRP A 126 11.18 10.02 22.22
C TRP A 126 11.65 11.40 21.72
N ARG A 127 12.88 11.48 21.20
CA ARG A 127 13.42 12.71 20.61
C ARG A 127 12.71 13.10 19.31
N ALA A 128 12.45 12.14 18.43
CA ALA A 128 11.76 12.40 17.17
C ALA A 128 10.31 12.90 17.42
N ASP A 129 9.61 12.27 18.35
CA ASP A 129 8.24 12.61 18.73
C ASP A 129 8.18 14.04 19.34
N GLY A 130 9.21 14.46 20.09
CA GLY A 130 9.30 15.82 20.63
C GLY A 130 9.63 16.93 19.60
N TYR A 131 10.28 16.59 18.47
CA TYR A 131 10.64 17.59 17.46
C TYR A 131 9.49 17.96 16.51
N ALA A 132 8.51 17.07 16.34
CA ALA A 132 7.36 17.32 15.46
C ALA A 132 6.48 18.48 15.97
N PRO A 133 6.04 18.53 17.25
CA PRO A 133 5.32 19.67 17.79
C PRO A 133 6.12 20.97 17.75
N ALA A 134 7.44 20.90 17.95
CA ALA A 134 8.34 22.05 17.92
C ALA A 134 8.67 22.56 16.49
N LYS A 135 8.07 21.98 15.43
CA LYS A 135 8.36 22.26 14.01
C LYS A 135 9.84 22.12 13.63
N GLN A 136 10.64 21.38 14.41
CA GLN A 136 12.08 21.19 14.19
C GLN A 136 12.37 20.03 13.24
N PHE A 137 11.78 20.05 12.04
CA PHE A 137 11.81 18.93 11.09
C PHE A 137 13.22 18.53 10.64
N ARG A 138 14.17 19.47 10.58
CA ARG A 138 15.58 19.16 10.25
C ARG A 138 16.24 18.26 11.30
N ARG A 139 15.97 18.49 12.58
CA ARG A 139 16.48 17.67 13.69
C ARG A 139 15.78 16.32 13.75
N MET A 140 14.46 16.32 13.54
CA MET A 140 13.65 15.10 13.43
C MET A 140 14.21 14.17 12.33
N ARG A 141 14.41 14.67 11.11
CA ARG A 141 14.97 13.87 9.99
C ARG A 141 16.33 13.26 10.31
N LYS A 142 17.20 13.97 11.03
CA LYS A 142 18.51 13.42 11.47
C LYS A 142 18.32 12.24 12.44
N LYS A 143 17.35 12.30 13.35
CA LYS A 143 17.06 11.19 14.28
C LYS A 143 16.42 9.99 13.59
N LEU A 144 15.49 10.24 12.66
CA LEU A 144 14.86 9.18 11.85
C LEU A 144 15.90 8.42 11.01
N LYS A 145 16.81 9.15 10.33
CA LYS A 145 17.94 8.54 9.61
C LYS A 145 18.86 7.71 10.53
N GLY A 146 19.05 8.14 11.77
CA GLY A 146 19.79 7.37 12.78
C GLY A 146 19.09 6.06 13.13
N GLY A 147 17.78 6.10 13.36
CA GLY A 147 16.97 4.91 13.65
C GLY A 147 16.90 3.93 12.48
N GLU A 148 16.77 4.45 11.26
CA GLU A 148 16.80 3.65 10.03
C GLU A 148 18.13 2.90 9.87
N LYS A 149 19.26 3.56 10.16
CA LYS A 149 20.58 2.90 10.16
C LYS A 149 20.64 1.76 11.17
N ILE A 150 20.17 1.98 12.39
CA ILE A 150 20.17 0.93 13.43
C ILE A 150 19.36 -0.29 12.97
N ASN A 151 18.17 -0.07 12.39
CA ASN A 151 17.35 -1.15 11.86
C ASN A 151 18.01 -1.84 10.66
N PHE A 152 18.64 -1.09 9.76
CA PHE A 152 19.37 -1.66 8.62
C PHE A 152 20.52 -2.55 9.08
N TRP A 153 21.32 -2.11 10.05
CA TRP A 153 22.41 -2.90 10.63
C TRP A 153 21.88 -4.13 11.37
N ALA A 154 20.81 -4.00 12.15
CA ALA A 154 20.18 -5.12 12.85
C ALA A 154 19.61 -6.17 11.87
N CYS A 155 18.94 -5.72 10.79
CA CYS A 155 18.44 -6.61 9.74
C CYS A 155 19.57 -7.28 8.96
N ARG A 156 20.62 -6.54 8.59
CA ARG A 156 21.78 -7.11 7.88
C ARG A 156 22.53 -8.13 8.74
N ALA A 157 22.73 -7.85 10.03
CA ALA A 157 23.32 -8.81 10.97
C ALA A 157 22.46 -10.06 11.12
N ALA A 158 21.14 -9.92 11.27
CA ALA A 158 20.23 -11.05 11.37
C ALA A 158 20.18 -11.88 10.07
N CYS A 159 20.25 -11.24 8.90
CA CYS A 159 20.27 -11.92 7.59
C CYS A 159 21.60 -12.66 7.38
N PHE A 160 22.72 -12.05 7.74
CA PHE A 160 24.04 -12.69 7.70
C PHE A 160 24.10 -13.93 8.60
N LEU A 161 23.54 -13.85 9.81
CA LEU A 161 23.50 -14.98 10.75
C LEU A 161 22.52 -16.08 10.31
N LYS A 162 21.43 -15.75 9.62
CA LYS A 162 20.56 -16.76 8.99
C LYS A 162 21.27 -17.52 7.86
N ASN A 163 22.08 -16.84 7.06
CA ASN A 163 22.82 -17.48 5.95
C ASN A 163 23.98 -18.38 6.42
N GLN A 164 24.47 -18.21 7.66
CA GLN A 164 25.47 -19.12 8.23
C GLN A 164 24.88 -20.41 8.83
N ASN A 165 23.58 -20.44 9.14
CA ASN A 165 22.91 -21.61 9.73
C ASN A 165 22.24 -22.53 8.69
N PHE A 166 22.44 -22.28 7.39
CA PHE A 166 21.99 -23.14 6.27
C PHE A 166 23.16 -23.87 5.57
N ALA A 167 24.34 -23.88 6.18
CA ALA A 167 25.49 -24.69 5.77
C ALA A 167 25.70 -25.86 6.74
#